data_AF-A0A497BQP9-F1
#
_entry.id   AF-A0A497BQP9-F1
#
_cell.length_a   1.000
_cell.length_b   1.000
_cell.length_c   1.000
_cell.angle_alpha   90.00
_cell.angle_beta   90.00
_cell.angle_gamma   90.00
#
_symmetry.space_group_name_H-M   'P 1'
#
loop_
_entity.id
_entity.type
_entity.pdbx_description
1 polymer ?
#
loop_
_entity_poly.entity_id
_entity_poly.type
_entity_poly.pdbx_seq_one_letter_code
_entity_poly.pdbx_strand_id
1 'polypeptide(L)'
;GIPGGSVDYFLVSATNGKVKDFVGIELQTIDTTGTVWPERQRFLNEQKVSTSDVNSPKNFGMNWKMTAKTTLVQLHHEVETFENINKHLVLVLQDHLLNYMRREFQFEHIGKSRLGDPMHIHSYRFSQTKDGTFRIDLDMRYSTDSNGIATSLGLSASPKVELEEMIAILESKISTETRLALGATR
;
A
#
# COMPACT_ATOMS: atom_id res chain seq x y z
N GLY A 1 -3.66 16.31 -13.56
CA GLY A 1 -2.44 15.67 -14.09
C GLY A 1 -1.29 16.65 -14.05
N ILE A 2 -0.12 16.18 -13.67
CA ILE A 2 1.16 16.90 -13.65
C ILE A 2 2.18 16.13 -14.51
N PRO A 3 3.31 16.74 -14.91
CA PRO A 3 4.41 15.96 -15.47
C PRO A 3 4.78 14.82 -14.51
N GLY A 4 4.79 13.56 -14.99
CA GLY A 4 5.09 12.39 -14.16
C GLY A 4 3.90 11.64 -13.58
N GLY A 5 2.66 12.16 -13.64
CA GLY A 5 1.49 11.43 -13.12
C GLY A 5 0.23 12.25 -12.86
N SER A 6 -0.65 11.72 -12.01
CA SER A 6 -1.83 12.43 -11.51
C SER A 6 -1.82 12.39 -10.00
N VAL A 7 -2.02 13.54 -9.38
CA VAL A 7 -2.18 13.68 -7.93
C VAL A 7 -3.65 13.78 -7.59
N ASP A 8 -4.11 13.07 -6.58
CA ASP A 8 -5.53 13.07 -6.19
C ASP A 8 -6.03 14.46 -5.79
N TYR A 9 -5.30 15.15 -4.90
CA TYR A 9 -5.66 16.48 -4.42
C TYR A 9 -4.47 17.41 -4.30
N PHE A 10 -4.72 18.71 -4.52
CA PHE A 10 -3.77 19.77 -4.18
C PHE A 10 -4.34 20.67 -3.10
N LEU A 11 -3.61 20.86 -2.02
CA LEU A 11 -3.84 21.98 -1.12
C LEU A 11 -3.08 23.19 -1.67
N VAL A 12 -3.81 24.23 -2.05
CA VAL A 12 -3.25 25.41 -2.72
C VAL A 12 -3.35 26.64 -1.83
N SER A 13 -2.22 27.30 -1.61
CA SER A 13 -2.19 28.68 -1.11
C SER A 13 -2.28 29.63 -2.30
N ALA A 14 -3.29 30.50 -2.32
CA ALA A 14 -3.54 31.42 -3.42
C ALA A 14 -3.81 32.85 -2.92
N THR A 15 -3.43 33.83 -3.73
CA THR A 15 -3.76 35.25 -3.50
C THR A 15 -4.23 35.85 -4.82
N ASN A 16 -5.41 36.48 -4.81
CA ASN A 16 -6.03 37.08 -6.00
C ASN A 16 -6.11 36.13 -7.21
N GLY A 17 -6.50 34.88 -6.96
CA GLY A 17 -6.62 33.85 -8.01
C GLY A 17 -5.31 33.31 -8.56
N LYS A 18 -4.14 33.70 -8.00
CA LYS A 18 -2.83 33.17 -8.39
C LYS A 18 -2.26 32.25 -7.32
N VAL A 19 -1.79 31.08 -7.72
CA VAL A 19 -1.09 30.11 -6.86
C VAL A 19 0.20 30.74 -6.33
N LYS A 20 0.40 30.62 -5.02
CA LYS A 20 1.61 31.03 -4.30
C LYS A 20 2.42 29.84 -3.84
N ASP A 21 1.72 28.82 -3.38
CA ASP A 21 2.32 27.56 -2.94
C ASP A 21 1.32 26.43 -3.03
N PHE A 22 1.79 25.18 -2.99
CA PHE A 22 0.93 24.02 -2.94
C PHE A 22 1.60 22.80 -2.32
N VAL A 23 0.76 21.87 -1.88
CA VAL A 23 1.13 20.54 -1.41
C VAL A 23 0.28 19.51 -2.17
N GLY A 24 0.91 18.46 -2.68
CA GLY A 24 0.22 17.32 -3.27
C GLY A 24 -0.25 16.36 -2.18
N ILE A 25 -1.43 15.77 -2.35
CA ILE A 25 -2.02 14.82 -1.40
C ILE A 25 -2.52 13.61 -2.19
N GLU A 26 -2.00 12.43 -1.85
CA GLU A 26 -2.45 11.14 -2.36
C GLU A 26 -3.27 10.41 -1.31
N LEU A 27 -4.42 9.85 -1.70
CA LEU A 27 -5.23 9.02 -0.83
C LEU A 27 -5.05 7.56 -1.23
N GLN A 28 -4.53 6.74 -0.31
CA GLN A 28 -4.46 5.30 -0.56
C GLN A 28 -5.40 4.50 0.34
N THR A 29 -6.18 3.64 -0.33
CA THR A 29 -7.02 2.62 0.30
C THR A 29 -6.56 1.24 -0.10
N ILE A 30 -7.24 0.20 0.35
CA ILE A 30 -6.88 -1.19 0.05
C ILE A 30 -7.98 -1.87 -0.76
N ASP A 31 -7.59 -2.50 -1.85
CA ASP A 31 -8.46 -3.30 -2.69
C ASP A 31 -8.61 -4.73 -2.19
N THR A 32 -9.64 -5.42 -2.65
CA THR A 32 -9.93 -6.81 -2.29
C THR A 32 -9.56 -7.76 -3.41
N THR A 33 -9.12 -8.97 -3.06
CA THR A 33 -9.09 -10.11 -3.98
C THR A 33 -10.41 -10.86 -3.92
N GLY A 34 -10.82 -11.54 -5.00
CA GLY A 34 -12.09 -12.28 -5.04
C GLY A 34 -13.31 -11.36 -5.14
N THR A 35 -14.38 -11.65 -4.41
CA THR A 35 -15.62 -10.85 -4.47
C THR A 35 -16.31 -10.72 -3.11
N VAL A 36 -16.64 -9.48 -2.75
CA VAL A 36 -17.44 -9.13 -1.55
C VAL A 36 -18.94 -9.37 -1.75
N TRP A 37 -19.37 -9.69 -2.97
CA TRP A 37 -20.79 -9.75 -3.33
C TRP A 37 -21.60 -10.73 -2.48
N PRO A 38 -21.15 -11.99 -2.23
CA PRO A 38 -21.89 -12.93 -1.39
C PRO A 38 -22.06 -12.45 0.05
N GLU A 39 -21.04 -11.81 0.65
CA GLU A 39 -21.18 -11.24 2.00
C GLU A 39 -22.22 -10.13 2.05
N ARG A 40 -22.24 -9.26 1.03
CA ARG A 40 -23.30 -8.26 0.90
C ARG A 40 -24.69 -8.92 0.83
N GLN A 41 -24.83 -10.02 0.08
CA GLN A 41 -26.11 -10.74 -0.02
C GLN A 41 -26.51 -11.39 1.31
N ARG A 42 -25.55 -11.98 2.04
CA ARG A 42 -25.74 -12.54 3.38
C ARG A 42 -26.22 -11.48 4.37
N PHE A 43 -25.53 -10.34 4.43
CA PHE A 43 -25.93 -9.21 5.29
C PHE A 43 -27.35 -8.71 4.96
N LEU A 44 -27.68 -8.53 3.68
CA LEU A 44 -29.02 -8.09 3.28
C LEU A 44 -30.11 -9.10 3.65
N ASN A 45 -29.83 -10.40 3.48
CA ASN A 45 -30.75 -11.45 3.89
C ASN A 45 -30.99 -11.44 5.41
N GLU A 46 -29.95 -11.19 6.22
CA GLU A 46 -30.09 -10.98 7.67
C GLU A 46 -30.96 -9.77 8.01
N GLN A 47 -30.90 -8.71 7.19
CA GLN A 47 -31.79 -7.55 7.29
C GLN A 47 -33.17 -7.77 6.66
N LYS A 48 -33.54 -9.02 6.34
CA LYS A 48 -34.83 -9.44 5.75
C LYS A 48 -35.10 -8.83 4.37
N VAL A 49 -34.04 -8.45 3.65
CA VAL A 49 -34.12 -8.05 2.24
C VAL A 49 -33.93 -9.30 1.38
N SER A 50 -34.88 -9.56 0.47
CA SER A 50 -34.81 -10.71 -0.44
C SER A 50 -33.61 -10.61 -1.38
N THR A 51 -32.73 -11.61 -1.36
CA THR A 51 -31.50 -11.65 -2.17
C THR A 51 -31.24 -13.03 -2.78
N SER A 52 -30.47 -13.08 -3.86
CA SER A 52 -29.92 -14.30 -4.45
C SER A 52 -28.51 -14.57 -3.91
N ASP A 53 -27.90 -15.72 -4.26
CA ASP A 53 -26.48 -16.02 -4.05
C ASP A 53 -25.98 -16.05 -2.59
N VAL A 54 -26.88 -16.11 -1.61
CA VAL A 54 -26.56 -16.17 -0.16
C VAL A 54 -25.67 -17.37 0.18
N ASN A 55 -25.90 -18.50 -0.50
CA ASN A 55 -25.16 -19.75 -0.32
C ASN A 55 -23.88 -19.85 -1.17
N SER A 56 -23.48 -18.78 -1.86
CA SER A 56 -22.26 -18.81 -2.67
C SER A 56 -21.02 -19.00 -1.77
N PRO A 57 -20.12 -19.96 -2.08
CA PRO A 57 -18.88 -20.18 -1.32
C PRO A 57 -17.77 -19.20 -1.72
N LYS A 58 -18.03 -18.29 -2.67
CA LYS A 58 -17.03 -17.30 -3.10
C LYS A 58 -16.77 -16.33 -1.96
N ASN A 59 -15.50 -16.07 -1.70
CA ASN A 59 -15.02 -15.19 -0.65
C ASN A 59 -14.17 -14.07 -1.22
N PHE A 60 -13.76 -13.17 -0.33
CA PHE A 60 -12.80 -12.12 -0.62
C PHE A 60 -11.66 -12.14 0.39
N GLY A 61 -10.52 -11.60 -0.02
CA GLY A 61 -9.41 -11.26 0.87
C GLY A 61 -8.99 -9.83 0.60
N MET A 62 -8.03 -9.32 1.37
CA MET A 62 -7.45 -8.00 1.15
C MET A 62 -6.17 -8.14 0.31
N ASN A 63 -6.00 -7.31 -0.70
CA ASN A 63 -4.88 -7.38 -1.65
C ASN A 63 -3.60 -6.70 -1.14
N TRP A 64 -3.27 -6.91 0.14
CA TRP A 64 -2.26 -6.15 0.88
C TRP A 64 -0.94 -5.92 0.13
N LYS A 65 -0.36 -7.00 -0.42
CA LYS A 65 0.97 -6.95 -1.04
C LYS A 65 0.98 -6.13 -2.32
N MET A 66 -0.04 -6.29 -3.17
CA MET A 66 -0.12 -5.55 -4.43
C MET A 66 -0.44 -4.09 -4.17
N THR A 67 -1.39 -3.79 -3.28
CA THR A 67 -1.70 -2.41 -2.88
C THR A 67 -0.43 -1.71 -2.37
N ALA A 68 0.27 -2.31 -1.41
CA ALA A 68 1.48 -1.74 -0.83
C ALA A 68 2.58 -1.51 -1.89
N LYS A 69 2.84 -2.51 -2.74
CA LYS A 69 3.86 -2.41 -3.79
C LYS A 69 3.54 -1.32 -4.81
N THR A 70 2.31 -1.28 -5.31
CA THR A 70 1.89 -0.28 -6.29
C THR A 70 1.96 1.12 -5.70
N THR A 71 1.53 1.29 -4.45
CA THR A 71 1.64 2.56 -3.72
C THR A 71 3.09 3.04 -3.66
N LEU A 72 4.01 2.18 -3.22
CA LEU A 72 5.42 2.56 -3.10
C LEU A 72 6.06 2.90 -4.45
N VAL A 73 5.73 2.18 -5.51
CA VAL A 73 6.23 2.45 -6.87
C VAL A 73 5.69 3.77 -7.41
N GLN A 74 4.41 4.08 -7.18
CA GLN A 74 3.82 5.36 -7.56
C GLN A 74 4.50 6.52 -6.82
N LEU A 75 4.61 6.39 -5.49
CA LEU A 75 5.25 7.39 -4.65
C LEU A 75 6.71 7.63 -5.03
N HIS A 76 7.46 6.59 -5.42
CA HIS A 76 8.85 6.77 -5.85
C HIS A 76 8.96 7.80 -6.99
N HIS A 77 8.11 7.70 -8.02
CA HIS A 77 8.15 8.63 -9.16
C HIS A 77 7.57 10.02 -8.83
N GLU A 78 6.52 10.06 -8.01
CA GLU A 78 5.87 11.32 -7.63
C GLU A 78 6.75 12.14 -6.69
N VAL A 79 7.34 11.51 -5.66
CA VAL A 79 8.25 12.19 -4.72
C VAL A 79 9.45 12.77 -5.45
N GLU A 80 10.05 12.03 -6.39
CA GLU A 80 11.16 12.54 -7.21
C GLU A 80 10.76 13.82 -7.97
N THR A 81 9.53 13.87 -8.50
CA THR A 81 9.01 15.06 -9.18
C THR A 81 8.83 16.23 -8.21
N PHE A 82 8.20 15.99 -7.05
CA PHE A 82 7.92 17.02 -6.05
C PHE A 82 9.19 17.57 -5.39
N GLU A 83 10.15 16.70 -5.11
CA GLU A 83 11.47 17.06 -4.57
C GLU A 83 12.23 17.99 -5.52
N ASN A 84 12.23 17.69 -6.82
CA ASN A 84 12.88 18.51 -7.85
C ASN A 84 12.30 19.93 -7.99
N ILE A 85 11.03 20.13 -7.64
CA ILE A 85 10.39 21.45 -7.65
C ILE A 85 10.29 22.08 -6.25
N ASN A 86 10.95 21.48 -5.25
CA ASN A 86 10.95 21.90 -3.86
C ASN A 86 9.52 22.05 -3.29
N LYS A 87 8.70 21.02 -3.49
CA LYS A 87 7.33 20.90 -2.98
C LYS A 87 7.14 19.62 -2.19
N HIS A 88 6.12 19.62 -1.34
CA HIS A 88 5.78 18.46 -0.53
C HIS A 88 4.68 17.62 -1.17
N LEU A 89 4.82 16.30 -1.02
CA LEU A 89 3.80 15.30 -1.28
C LEU A 89 3.39 14.63 0.03
N VAL A 90 2.10 14.40 0.23
CA VAL A 90 1.55 13.79 1.44
C VAL A 90 0.73 12.56 1.05
N LEU A 91 1.19 11.37 1.45
CA LEU A 91 0.39 10.15 1.40
C LEU A 91 -0.50 10.06 2.64
N VAL A 92 -1.79 9.86 2.41
CA VAL A 92 -2.79 9.63 3.45
C VAL A 92 -3.33 8.21 3.32
N LEU A 93 -3.23 7.42 4.39
CA LEU A 93 -3.75 6.05 4.41
C LEU A 93 -4.24 5.63 5.80
N GLN A 94 -4.86 4.44 5.89
CA GLN A 94 -5.24 3.83 7.17
C GLN A 94 -4.03 3.21 7.88
N ASP A 95 -4.03 3.23 9.21
CA ASP A 95 -2.98 2.65 10.07
C ASP A 95 -2.73 1.16 9.77
N HIS A 96 -3.76 0.39 9.44
CA HIS A 96 -3.63 -1.02 9.05
C HIS A 96 -2.73 -1.23 7.82
N LEU A 97 -2.89 -0.44 6.77
CA LEU A 97 -2.05 -0.55 5.57
C LEU A 97 -0.63 -0.08 5.87
N LEU A 98 -0.45 0.98 6.66
CA LEU A 98 0.89 1.43 7.05
C LEU A 98 1.61 0.37 7.87
N ASN A 99 0.93 -0.26 8.82
CA ASN A 99 1.50 -1.33 9.65
C ASN A 99 1.86 -2.56 8.81
N TYR A 100 1.07 -2.89 7.78
CA TYR A 100 1.44 -3.92 6.82
C TYR A 100 2.72 -3.53 6.06
N MET A 101 2.77 -2.32 5.49
CA MET A 101 3.94 -1.84 4.74
C MET A 101 5.21 -1.89 5.60
N ARG A 102 5.13 -1.45 6.85
CA ARG A 102 6.27 -1.45 7.79
C ARG A 102 6.79 -2.83 8.17
N ARG A 103 5.97 -3.87 8.05
CA ARG A 103 6.38 -5.25 8.35
C ARG A 103 6.97 -5.96 7.14
N GLU A 104 6.45 -5.66 5.95
CA GLU A 104 6.75 -6.42 4.73
C GLU A 104 7.79 -5.73 3.82
N PHE A 105 8.06 -4.44 4.06
CA PHE A 105 9.00 -3.61 3.32
C PHE A 105 9.94 -2.91 4.30
N GLN A 106 11.06 -2.39 3.79
CA GLN A 106 12.08 -1.74 4.62
C GLN A 106 11.57 -0.36 5.06
N PHE A 107 11.18 -0.18 6.31
CA PHE A 107 10.67 1.10 6.82
C PHE A 107 11.45 1.59 8.03
N GLU A 108 12.47 0.86 8.45
CA GLU A 108 13.27 1.12 9.66
C GLU A 108 14.00 2.46 9.58
N HIS A 109 14.39 2.89 8.38
CA HIS A 109 15.05 4.18 8.14
C HIS A 109 14.09 5.37 8.11
N ILE A 110 12.78 5.14 8.01
CA ILE A 110 11.78 6.22 7.98
C ILE A 110 11.47 6.66 9.40
N GLY A 111 11.93 7.88 9.72
CA GLY A 111 11.78 8.50 11.04
C GLY A 111 10.52 9.34 11.21
N LYS A 112 10.38 9.95 12.40
CA LYS A 112 9.34 10.94 12.68
C LYS A 112 9.39 12.09 11.68
N SER A 113 8.22 12.66 11.37
CA SER A 113 8.09 13.74 10.40
C SER A 113 9.01 14.94 10.67
N ARG A 114 9.80 15.34 9.67
CA ARG A 114 10.63 16.55 9.61
C ARG A 114 10.08 17.47 8.52
N LEU A 115 10.08 18.77 8.76
CA LEU A 115 9.46 19.74 7.86
C LEU A 115 10.19 19.91 6.53
N GLY A 116 11.49 19.61 6.48
CA GLY A 116 12.29 19.74 5.26
C GLY A 116 12.22 18.53 4.32
N ASP A 117 11.59 17.44 4.75
CA ASP A 117 11.48 16.24 3.94
C ASP A 117 10.37 16.43 2.87
N PRO A 118 10.62 16.12 1.59
CA PRO A 118 9.65 16.36 0.53
C PRO A 118 8.46 15.39 0.59
N MET A 119 8.63 14.21 1.19
CA MET A 119 7.58 13.21 1.31
C MET A 119 7.08 13.07 2.74
N HIS A 120 5.77 13.14 2.94
CA HIS A 120 5.12 12.92 4.22
C HIS A 120 4.12 11.76 4.13
N ILE A 121 4.03 10.98 5.21
CA ILE A 121 3.07 9.88 5.33
C ILE A 121 2.24 10.11 6.59
N HIS A 122 0.93 10.22 6.42
CA HIS A 122 -0.04 10.37 7.49
C HIS A 122 -0.91 9.11 7.58
N SER A 123 -0.82 8.39 8.69
CA SER A 123 -1.77 7.30 8.97
C SER A 123 -2.94 7.80 9.80
N TYR A 124 -4.12 7.32 9.46
CA TYR A 124 -5.34 7.58 10.21
C TYR A 124 -5.91 6.28 10.75
N ARG A 125 -6.41 6.34 11.98
CA ARG A 125 -7.12 5.23 12.62
C ARG A 125 -8.62 5.48 12.56
N PHE A 126 -9.37 4.47 12.16
CA PHE A 126 -10.81 4.44 12.30
C PHE A 126 -11.18 3.72 13.60
N SER A 127 -11.89 4.39 14.50
CA SER A 127 -12.27 3.83 15.80
C SER A 127 -13.71 4.14 16.16
N GLN A 128 -14.34 3.21 16.91
CA GLN A 128 -15.65 3.42 17.47
C GLN A 128 -15.51 4.09 18.85
N THR A 129 -16.26 5.15 19.07
CA THR A 129 -16.31 5.88 20.33
C THR A 129 -17.23 5.18 21.35
N LYS A 130 -17.16 5.61 22.61
CA LYS A 130 -17.96 5.02 23.70
C LYS A 130 -19.48 5.15 23.51
N ASP A 131 -19.92 6.15 22.77
CA ASP A 131 -21.34 6.40 22.44
C ASP A 131 -21.80 5.65 21.18
N GLY A 132 -20.94 4.80 20.58
CA GLY A 132 -21.26 3.99 19.42
C GLY A 132 -21.05 4.70 18.07
N THR A 133 -20.67 5.98 18.08
CA THR A 133 -20.31 6.71 16.85
C THR A 133 -18.92 6.29 16.34
N PHE A 134 -18.59 6.66 15.11
CA PHE A 134 -17.29 6.36 14.50
C PHE A 134 -16.49 7.62 14.27
N ARG A 135 -15.19 7.57 14.53
CA ARG A 135 -14.25 8.68 14.34
C ARG A 135 -13.02 8.24 13.57
N ILE A 136 -12.51 9.16 12.76
CA ILE A 136 -11.20 9.06 12.10
C ILE A 136 -10.25 9.99 12.82
N ASP A 137 -9.10 9.46 13.25
CA ASP A 137 -8.08 10.19 13.98
C ASP A 137 -6.73 10.06 13.31
N LEU A 138 -5.95 11.14 13.29
CA LEU A 138 -4.54 11.06 12.90
C LEU A 138 -3.78 10.22 13.93
N ASP A 139 -3.16 9.12 13.48
CA ASP A 139 -2.44 8.19 14.32
C ASP A 139 -0.93 8.48 14.31
N MET A 140 -0.30 8.49 13.13
CA MET A 140 1.13 8.73 13.00
C MET A 140 1.47 9.65 11.83
N ARG A 141 2.63 10.32 11.96
CA ARG A 141 3.26 11.15 10.91
C ARG A 141 4.71 10.75 10.73
N TYR A 142 5.05 10.38 9.51
CA TYR A 142 6.39 10.05 9.06
C TYR A 142 6.78 10.98 7.91
N SER A 143 8.07 11.08 7.63
CA SER A 143 8.54 11.75 6.44
C SER A 143 9.86 11.17 5.94
N THR A 144 10.13 11.38 4.67
CA THR A 144 11.33 10.92 3.99
C THR A 144 11.52 11.64 2.66
N ASP A 145 12.45 11.19 1.84
CA ASP A 145 12.73 11.69 0.49
C ASP A 145 12.59 10.57 -0.55
N SER A 146 12.88 10.87 -1.81
CA SER A 146 12.86 9.89 -2.91
C SER A 146 13.74 8.66 -2.61
N ASN A 147 14.93 8.86 -2.05
CA ASN A 147 15.85 7.77 -1.66
C ASN A 147 15.29 6.88 -0.56
N GLY A 148 14.60 7.46 0.41
CA GLY A 148 13.93 6.69 1.46
C GLY A 148 12.78 5.84 0.93
N ILE A 149 11.98 6.34 -0.02
CA ILE A 149 10.97 5.51 -0.69
C ILE A 149 11.63 4.40 -1.52
N ALA A 150 12.70 4.70 -2.26
CA ALA A 150 13.47 3.71 -3.02
C ALA A 150 14.05 2.59 -2.14
N THR A 151 14.58 2.98 -0.97
CA THR A 151 15.07 2.03 0.04
C THR A 151 13.93 1.16 0.56
N SER A 152 12.74 1.73 0.74
CA SER A 152 11.55 0.97 1.18
C SER A 152 11.12 -0.11 0.20
N LEU A 153 11.31 0.14 -1.10
CA LEU A 153 11.10 -0.87 -2.15
C LEU A 153 12.20 -1.95 -2.20
N GLY A 154 13.30 -1.78 -1.47
CA GLY A 154 14.47 -2.64 -1.56
C GLY A 154 15.23 -2.49 -2.87
N LEU A 155 15.08 -1.37 -3.59
CA LEU A 155 15.79 -1.13 -4.87
C LEU A 155 17.31 -1.04 -4.70
N SER A 156 17.77 -0.73 -3.48
CA SER A 156 19.19 -0.68 -3.11
C SER A 156 19.72 -2.02 -2.56
N ALA A 157 18.88 -3.06 -2.47
CA ALA A 157 19.33 -4.37 -2.02
C ALA A 157 20.18 -5.02 -3.12
N SER A 158 21.49 -5.17 -2.87
CA SER A 158 22.32 -6.05 -3.69
C SER A 158 21.71 -7.45 -3.64
N PRO A 159 21.38 -8.09 -4.78
CA PRO A 159 20.88 -9.45 -4.81
C PRO A 159 22.05 -10.41 -4.56
N LYS A 160 22.71 -10.29 -3.42
CA LYS A 160 23.44 -11.39 -2.80
C LYS A 160 22.44 -12.20 -1.99
N VAL A 161 21.51 -12.82 -2.69
CA VAL A 161 21.02 -14.08 -2.17
C VAL A 161 22.19 -15.02 -2.42
N GLU A 162 22.84 -15.47 -1.35
CA GLU A 162 23.85 -16.52 -1.47
C GLU A 162 23.15 -17.68 -2.16
N LEU A 163 23.60 -18.01 -3.38
CA LEU A 163 22.97 -18.96 -4.29
C LEU A 163 22.63 -20.28 -3.57
N GLU A 164 23.46 -20.62 -2.58
CA GLU A 164 23.39 -21.75 -1.67
C GLU A 164 22.10 -21.75 -0.82
N GLU A 165 21.67 -20.62 -0.26
CA GLU A 165 20.41 -20.53 0.50
C GLU A 165 19.20 -20.73 -0.42
N MET A 166 19.28 -20.17 -1.62
CA MET A 166 18.26 -20.34 -2.64
C MET A 166 18.15 -21.80 -3.09
N ILE A 167 19.29 -22.45 -3.36
CA ILE A 167 19.36 -23.87 -3.71
C ILE A 167 18.78 -24.72 -2.57
N ALA A 168 19.16 -24.48 -1.32
CA ALA A 168 18.66 -25.25 -0.18
C ALA A 168 17.13 -25.16 -0.03
N ILE A 169 16.56 -23.97 -0.20
CA ILE A 169 15.10 -23.78 -0.18
C ILE A 169 14.44 -24.52 -1.35
N LEU A 170 15.01 -24.43 -2.54
CA LEU A 170 14.48 -25.12 -3.72
C LEU A 170 14.55 -26.64 -3.55
N GLU A 171 15.68 -27.18 -3.11
CA GLU A 171 15.89 -28.61 -2.85
C GLU A 171 14.91 -29.15 -1.81
N SER A 172 14.62 -28.38 -0.75
CA SER A 172 13.64 -28.76 0.27
C SER A 172 12.21 -28.92 -0.27
N LYS A 173 11.91 -28.30 -1.42
CA LYS A 173 10.60 -28.34 -2.09
C LYS A 173 10.55 -29.39 -3.20
N ILE A 174 11.68 -30.00 -3.57
CA ILE A 174 11.72 -31.05 -4.60
C ILE A 174 11.24 -32.36 -3.98
N SER A 175 10.08 -32.82 -4.44
CA SER A 175 9.53 -34.14 -4.11
C SER A 175 9.64 -35.10 -5.30
N THR A 176 9.51 -36.41 -5.04
CA THR A 176 9.52 -37.43 -6.12
C THR A 176 8.33 -37.24 -7.06
N GLU A 177 7.23 -36.72 -6.53
CA GLU A 177 5.95 -36.49 -7.18
C GLU A 177 5.98 -35.28 -8.13
N THR A 178 6.89 -34.33 -7.90
CA THR A 178 7.05 -33.10 -8.69
C THR A 178 8.24 -33.15 -9.66
N ARG A 179 8.96 -34.27 -9.72
CA ARG A 179 10.11 -34.45 -10.62
C ARG A 179 9.65 -34.82 -12.02
N LEU A 180 10.04 -34.02 -13.01
CA LEU A 180 9.88 -34.38 -14.41
C LEU A 180 10.84 -35.54 -14.75
N ALA A 181 10.29 -36.74 -14.91
CA ALA A 181 11.03 -37.87 -15.46
C ALA A 181 10.90 -37.84 -16.99
N LEU A 182 12.00 -37.60 -17.70
CA LEU A 182 12.08 -37.91 -19.12
C LEU A 182 12.25 -39.42 -19.23
N GLY A 183 11.26 -40.10 -19.81
CA GLY A 183 11.15 -41.55 -19.77
C GLY A 183 12.39 -42.27 -20.31
N ALA A 184 12.82 -43.29 -19.58
CA ALA A 184 13.32 -44.51 -20.21
C ALA A 184 12.17 -45.52 -20.19
N THR A 185 11.57 -45.76 -21.35
CA THR A 185 10.72 -46.92 -21.57
C THR A 185 11.62 -48.16 -21.60
N ARG A 186 11.42 -49.03 -20.60
CA ARG A 186 11.96 -50.40 -20.43
C ARG A 186 13.43 -50.56 -20.10
#